data_AF-A0A535SLE5-F1
#
_entry.id   AF-A0A535SLE5-F1
#
_cell.length_a   1.000
_cell.length_b   1.000
_cell.length_c   1.000
_cell.angle_alpha   90.00
_cell.angle_beta   90.00
_cell.angle_gamma   90.00
#
_symmetry.space_group_name_H-M   'P 1'
#
loop_
_entity.id
_entity.type
_entity.pdbx_description
1 polymer ?
#
loop_
_entity_poly.entity_id
_entity_poly.type
_entity_poly.pdbx_seq_one_letter_code
_entity_poly.pdbx_strand_id
1 'polypeptide(L)'
;IGLRPLRRMGAVADTIAAGDLSRRVEPASPRTEIGRLGLALNAMLSQIEAAFAQRTASEQRLRRFIADASHELRTPLTSIRGYSEMLRRGAA
;
A
#
# COMPACT_ATOMS: atom_id res chain seq x y z
N ILE A 1 -10.96 -23.68 -31.85
CA ILE A 1 -10.35 -23.21 -30.59
C ILE A 1 -11.05 -21.90 -30.22
N GLY A 2 -11.71 -21.82 -29.06
CA GLY A 2 -12.62 -20.70 -28.74
C GLY A 2 -11.98 -19.59 -27.90
N LEU A 3 -12.41 -18.34 -28.08
CA LEU A 3 -11.95 -17.16 -27.35
C LEU A 3 -12.41 -17.10 -25.87
N ARG A 4 -13.14 -18.13 -25.40
CA ARG A 4 -13.68 -18.22 -24.03
C ARG A 4 -12.60 -18.01 -22.94
N PRO A 5 -11.41 -18.63 -23.00
CA PRO A 5 -10.37 -18.43 -22.00
C PRO A 5 -9.86 -16.99 -21.94
N LEU A 6 -9.67 -16.34 -23.10
CA LEU A 6 -9.22 -14.95 -23.17
C LEU A 6 -10.27 -13.98 -22.60
N ARG A 7 -11.57 -14.23 -22.88
CA ARG A 7 -12.64 -13.44 -22.26
C ARG A 7 -12.69 -13.58 -20.74
N ARG A 8 -12.38 -14.77 -20.20
CA ARG A 8 -12.28 -14.97 -18.73
C ARG A 8 -11.10 -14.20 -18.14
N MET A 9 -9.95 -14.22 -18.81
CA MET A 9 -8.79 -13.43 -18.39
C MET A 9 -9.09 -11.93 -18.37
N GLY A 10 -9.79 -11.42 -19.39
CA GLY A 10 -10.27 -10.04 -19.42
C GLY A 10 -11.16 -9.71 -18.21
N ALA A 11 -12.15 -10.56 -17.93
CA ALA A 11 -13.05 -10.36 -16.79
C ALA A 11 -12.30 -10.37 -15.43
N VAL A 12 -11.28 -11.22 -15.28
CA VAL A 12 -10.41 -11.23 -14.08
C VAL A 12 -9.61 -9.94 -14.00
N ALA A 13 -9.04 -9.46 -15.10
CA ALA A 13 -8.33 -8.19 -15.14
C ALA A 13 -9.24 -7.01 -14.77
N ASP A 14 -10.49 -6.99 -15.24
CA ASP A 14 -11.48 -5.96 -14.86
C ASP A 14 -11.78 -5.97 -13.36
N THR A 15 -11.88 -7.16 -12.74
CA THR A 15 -12.12 -7.27 -11.28
C THR A 15 -10.93 -6.75 -10.48
N ILE A 16 -9.72 -7.01 -10.95
CA ILE A 16 -8.47 -6.56 -10.34
C ILE A 16 -8.32 -5.05 -10.48
N ALA A 17 -8.66 -4.50 -11.65
CA ALA A 17 -8.70 -3.06 -11.88
C ALA A 17 -9.73 -2.35 -10.99
N ALA A 18 -10.82 -3.04 -10.63
CA ALA A 18 -11.80 -2.56 -9.65
C ALA A 18 -11.33 -2.67 -8.18
N GLY A 19 -10.13 -3.21 -7.93
CA GLY A 19 -9.48 -3.25 -6.62
C GLY A 19 -9.48 -4.61 -5.94
N ASP A 20 -10.12 -5.62 -6.51
CA ASP A 20 -10.04 -7.00 -5.97
C ASP A 20 -8.80 -7.71 -6.52
N LEU A 21 -7.66 -7.43 -5.90
CA LEU A 21 -6.38 -8.04 -6.28
C LEU A 21 -6.36 -9.55 -6.03
N SER A 22 -7.23 -10.09 -5.15
CA SER A 22 -7.22 -11.50 -4.74
C SER A 22 -7.66 -12.48 -5.83
N ARG A 23 -8.28 -11.95 -6.90
CA ARG A 23 -8.72 -12.76 -8.04
C ARG A 23 -7.54 -13.36 -8.79
N ARG A 24 -7.78 -14.54 -9.35
CA ARG A 24 -6.81 -15.30 -10.15
C ARG A 24 -7.47 -15.85 -11.41
N VAL A 25 -6.65 -16.05 -12.44
CA VAL A 25 -7.08 -16.70 -13.68
C VAL A 25 -7.12 -18.21 -13.46
N GLU A 26 -8.29 -18.82 -13.68
CA GLU A 26 -8.48 -20.27 -13.61
C GLU A 26 -9.34 -20.81 -14.79
N PRO A 27 -9.01 -22.00 -15.34
CA PRO A 27 -7.86 -22.83 -15.01
C PRO A 27 -6.56 -22.27 -15.62
N ALA A 28 -5.48 -22.20 -14.83
CA ALA A 28 -4.13 -21.95 -15.33
C ALA A 28 -3.37 -23.27 -15.49
N SER A 29 -2.96 -23.61 -16.72
CA SER A 29 -2.29 -24.89 -17.01
C SER A 29 -1.02 -24.68 -17.83
N PRO A 30 0.12 -25.30 -17.46
CA PRO A 30 1.36 -25.17 -18.24
C PRO A 30 1.29 -25.85 -19.62
N ARG A 31 0.26 -26.69 -19.84
CA ARG A 31 0.09 -27.52 -21.04
C ARG A 31 -0.42 -26.75 -22.26
N THR A 32 -0.78 -25.47 -22.11
CA THR A 32 -1.28 -24.63 -23.21
C THR A 32 -0.67 -23.23 -23.13
N GLU A 33 -0.53 -22.55 -24.27
CA GLU A 33 -0.05 -21.16 -24.36
C GLU A 33 -0.90 -20.23 -23.50
N ILE A 34 -2.23 -20.39 -23.59
CA ILE A 34 -3.19 -19.61 -22.81
C ILE A 34 -3.01 -19.92 -21.32
N GLY A 35 -2.88 -21.18 -20.92
CA GLY A 35 -2.68 -21.51 -19.51
C GLY A 35 -1.34 -21.00 -18.97
N ARG A 36 -0.27 -20.99 -19.76
CA ARG A 36 1.02 -20.35 -19.41
C ARG A 36 0.86 -18.84 -19.22
N LEU A 37 0.09 -18.17 -20.08
CA LEU A 37 -0.23 -16.75 -19.90
C LEU A 37 -1.01 -16.51 -18.59
N GLY A 38 -1.96 -17.40 -18.25
CA GLY A 38 -2.67 -17.35 -16.97
C GLY A 38 -1.74 -17.48 -15.76
N LEU A 39 -0.77 -18.39 -15.82
CA LEU A 39 0.25 -18.54 -14.78
C LEU A 39 1.12 -17.27 -14.64
N ALA A 40 1.58 -16.71 -15.76
CA ALA A 40 2.38 -15.49 -15.76
C ALA A 40 1.60 -14.29 -15.19
N LEU A 41 0.32 -14.15 -15.56
CA LEU A 41 -0.57 -13.13 -15.02
C LEU A 41 -0.75 -13.32 -13.51
N ASN A 42 -1.06 -14.53 -13.04
CA ASN A 42 -1.17 -14.82 -11.61
C ASN A 42 0.13 -14.48 -10.83
N ALA A 43 1.31 -14.75 -11.41
CA ALA A 43 2.58 -14.40 -10.80
C ALA A 43 2.80 -12.87 -10.71
N MET A 44 2.41 -12.12 -11.73
CA MET A 44 2.42 -10.65 -11.70
C MET A 44 1.46 -10.11 -10.64
N LEU A 45 0.26 -10.69 -10.50
CA LEU A 45 -0.73 -10.29 -9.50
C LEU A 45 -0.24 -10.51 -8.07
N SER A 46 0.39 -11.65 -7.79
CA SER A 46 1.01 -11.91 -6.49
C SER A 46 2.10 -10.87 -6.14
N GLN A 47 2.88 -10.41 -7.13
CA GLN A 47 3.87 -9.34 -6.90
C GLN A 47 3.21 -8.00 -6.62
N ILE A 48 2.13 -7.66 -7.33
CA ILE A 48 1.36 -6.43 -7.10
C ILE A 48 0.76 -6.44 -5.68
N GLU A 49 0.11 -7.51 -5.27
CA GLU A 49 -0.43 -7.66 -3.91
C GLU A 49 0.65 -7.47 -2.84
N ALA A 50 1.81 -8.11 -3.01
CA ALA A 50 2.92 -7.96 -2.08
C ALA A 50 3.42 -6.51 -2.00
N ALA A 51 3.53 -5.82 -3.14
CA ALA A 51 3.95 -4.42 -3.18
C ALA A 51 2.94 -3.50 -2.48
N PHE A 52 1.64 -3.72 -2.67
CA PHE A 52 0.59 -2.96 -1.98
C PHE A 52 0.61 -3.19 -0.46
N ALA A 53 0.79 -4.44 -0.03
CA ALA A 53 0.91 -4.78 1.38
C ALA A 53 2.14 -4.10 2.02
N GLN A 54 3.29 -4.14 1.34
CA GLN A 54 4.51 -3.47 1.78
C GLN A 54 4.34 -1.96 1.86
N ARG A 55 3.71 -1.34 0.85
CA ARG A 55 3.41 0.09 0.85
C ARG A 55 2.53 0.47 2.04
N THR A 56 1.45 -0.27 2.27
CA THR A 56 0.53 -0.04 3.39
C THR A 56 1.25 -0.13 4.74
N ALA A 57 2.09 -1.15 4.91
CA ALA A 57 2.88 -1.31 6.13
C ALA A 57 3.89 -0.17 6.33
N SER A 58 4.46 0.38 5.26
CA SER A 58 5.37 1.54 5.31
C SER A 58 4.61 2.83 5.64
N GLU A 59 3.44 3.06 5.06
CA GLU A 59 2.59 4.22 5.37
C GLU A 59 2.16 4.20 6.85
N GLN A 60 1.79 3.05 7.38
CA GLN A 60 1.46 2.90 8.80
C GLN A 60 2.66 3.18 9.72
N ARG A 61 3.86 2.72 9.35
CA ARG A 61 5.09 3.01 10.10
C ARG A 61 5.40 4.50 10.10
N LEU A 62 5.28 5.18 8.96
CA LEU A 62 5.50 6.62 8.86
C LEU A 62 4.50 7.41 9.70
N ARG A 63 3.20 7.03 9.67
CA ARG A 63 2.18 7.68 10.50
C ARG A 63 2.49 7.58 11.99
N ARG A 64 2.93 6.39 12.46
CA ARG A 64 3.35 6.20 13.86
C ARG A 64 4.56 7.06 14.19
N PHE A 65 5.61 7.02 13.36
CA PHE A 65 6.81 7.83 13.55
C PHE A 65 6.49 9.33 13.67
N ILE A 66 5.64 9.87 12.79
CA ILE A 66 5.23 11.28 12.84
C ILE A 66 4.46 11.59 14.12
N ALA A 67 3.56 10.69 14.56
CA ALA A 67 2.81 10.86 15.79
C ALA A 67 3.74 10.90 17.00
N ASP A 68 4.66 9.93 17.10
CA ASP A 68 5.62 9.83 18.20
C ASP A 68 6.52 11.07 18.26
N ALA A 69 7.09 11.48 17.12
CA ALA A 69 7.91 12.68 17.03
C ALA A 69 7.11 13.95 17.42
N SER A 70 5.85 14.05 17.01
CA SER A 70 4.99 15.20 17.37
C SER A 70 4.74 15.26 18.88
N HIS A 71 4.58 14.10 19.52
CA HIS A 71 4.42 14.01 20.97
C HIS A 71 5.71 14.38 21.70
N GLU A 72 6.85 13.82 21.28
CA GLU A 72 8.14 14.09 21.90
C GLU A 72 8.59 15.54 21.74
N LEU A 73 8.28 16.19 20.62
CA LEU A 73 8.62 17.60 20.39
C LEU A 73 7.69 18.58 21.13
N ARG A 74 6.45 18.21 21.42
CA ARG A 74 5.49 19.10 22.12
C ARG A 74 6.02 19.53 23.48
N THR A 75 6.60 18.61 24.23
CA THR A 75 7.12 18.87 25.58
C THR A 75 8.26 19.91 25.60
N PRO A 76 9.40 19.70 24.91
CA PRO A 76 10.49 20.66 24.90
C PRO A 76 10.07 22.00 24.28
N LEU A 77 9.21 22.01 23.25
CA LEU A 77 8.69 23.27 22.68
C LEU A 77 7.81 24.04 23.67
N THR A 78 7.01 23.34 24.49
CA THR A 78 6.22 23.95 25.56
C THR A 78 7.13 24.61 26.59
N SER A 79 8.21 23.92 26.99
CA SER A 79 9.20 24.48 27.92
C SER A 79 9.91 25.71 27.35
N ILE A 80 10.38 25.64 26.10
CA ILE A 80 11.04 26.77 25.42
C ILE A 80 10.10 27.99 25.38
N ARG A 81 8.84 27.78 25.00
CA ARG A 81 7.82 28.84 24.99
C ARG A 81 7.61 29.43 26.38
N GLY A 82 7.50 28.60 27.41
CA GLY A 82 7.35 29.05 28.80
C GLY A 82 8.51 29.94 29.26
N TYR A 83 9.75 29.56 28.97
CA TYR A 83 10.93 30.39 29.29
C TYR A 83 10.95 31.71 28.52
N SER A 84 10.65 31.68 27.22
CA SER A 84 10.57 32.91 26.42
C SER A 84 9.49 33.87 26.92
N GLU A 85 8.34 33.37 27.37
CA GLU A 85 7.27 34.20 27.93
C GLU A 85 7.65 34.83 29.27
N MET A 86 8.40 34.12 30.13
CA MET A 86 8.95 34.68 31.38
C MET A 86 9.98 35.79 31.13
N LEU A 87 10.94 35.56 30.23
CA LEU A 87 11.95 36.56 29.88
C LEU A 87 11.29 37.84 29.34
N ARG A 88 10.25 37.71 28.51
CA ARG A 88 9.51 38.86 27.98
C ARG A 88 8.76 39.64 29.06
N ARG A 89 8.24 38.97 30.10
CA ARG A 89 7.55 39.64 31.22
C ARG A 89 8.50 40.29 32.22
N GLY A 90 9.70 39.74 32.42
CA GLY A 90 10.70 40.32 33.32
C GLY A 90 11.53 41.46 32.70
N ALA A 91 11.49 41.61 31.37
CA ALA A 91 12.10 42.72 30.64
C ALA A 91 11.17 43.94 30.47
N ALA A 92 9.93 43.86 31.01
CA ALA A 92 8.92 44.91 31.00
C ALA A 92 8.80 45.57 32.38
#